data_AF-A0A7S2EVD9-F1
#
_entry.id   AF-A0A7S2EVD9-F1
#
_cell.length_a   1.000
_cell.length_b   1.000
_cell.length_c   1.000
_cell.angle_alpha   90.00
_cell.angle_beta   90.00
_cell.angle_gamma   90.00
#
_symmetry.space_group_name_H-M   'P 1'
#
loop_
_entity.id
_entity.type
_entity.pdbx_description
1 polymer ?
#
loop_
_entity_poly.entity_id
_entity_poly.type
_entity_poly.pdbx_seq_one_letter_code
_entity_poly.pdbx_strand_id
1 'polypeptide(L)'
;TGLLPSRHIFVTGFGKQEVVHEFFVTRSPCVLPNDGRVIRSVTRKPEMMPQEDWNRLNELPFGAVIFGNPDPGHKAMPELIADGDLDGDLFFVCWNRDILQNIKPEDIDDSKSAEDIDGGESSSFCPDWLESAQKM
;
A
#
# COMPACT_ATOMS: atom_id res chain seq x y z
N THR A 1 6.64 -15.58 -10.23
CA THR A 1 7.78 -14.76 -10.69
C THR A 1 8.53 -14.10 -9.55
N GLY A 2 7.99 -13.93 -8.32
CA GLY A 2 8.74 -13.82 -7.04
C GLY A 2 9.85 -12.76 -6.91
N LEU A 3 10.05 -11.94 -7.94
CA LEU A 3 11.22 -11.09 -8.18
C LEU A 3 10.82 -9.61 -8.23
N LEU A 4 9.58 -9.29 -7.84
CA LEU A 4 9.20 -7.92 -7.57
C LEU A 4 9.99 -7.45 -6.33
N PRO A 5 10.51 -6.21 -6.34
CA PRO A 5 11.22 -5.66 -5.18
C PRO A 5 10.35 -5.69 -3.92
N SER A 6 10.99 -5.96 -2.78
CA SER A 6 10.37 -5.83 -1.46
C SER A 6 9.78 -4.43 -1.27
N ARG A 7 8.66 -4.34 -0.54
CA ARG A 7 7.90 -3.10 -0.29
C ARG A 7 7.45 -2.33 -1.55
N HIS A 8 7.31 -3.04 -2.67
CA HIS A 8 6.71 -2.50 -3.89
C HIS A 8 5.50 -3.31 -4.29
N ILE A 9 4.60 -2.69 -5.05
CA ILE A 9 3.44 -3.35 -5.65
C ILE A 9 3.44 -3.19 -7.16
N PHE A 10 2.83 -4.15 -7.84
CA PHE A 10 2.48 -4.04 -9.25
C PHE A 10 0.97 -4.14 -9.38
N VAL A 11 0.33 -3.11 -9.96
CA VAL A 11 -1.12 -3.11 -10.19
C VAL A 11 -1.34 -3.44 -11.67
N THR A 12 -2.06 -4.53 -11.93
CA THR A 12 -2.27 -5.03 -13.29
C THR A 12 -3.16 -4.08 -14.08
N GLY A 13 -2.96 -4.04 -15.40
CA GLY A 13 -3.79 -3.27 -16.33
C GLY A 13 -3.62 -1.74 -16.30
N PHE A 14 -2.76 -1.19 -15.44
CA PHE A 14 -2.33 0.23 -15.50
C PHE A 14 -1.39 0.54 -16.70
N GLY A 15 -1.43 -0.31 -17.74
CA GLY A 15 -0.42 -0.41 -18.79
C GLY A 15 -0.15 0.88 -19.58
N LYS A 16 1.15 1.16 -19.79
CA LYS A 16 1.85 2.06 -20.73
C LYS A 16 1.46 3.54 -20.83
N GLN A 17 0.20 3.92 -20.63
CA GLN A 17 -0.26 5.28 -20.90
C GLN A 17 0.02 6.25 -19.74
N GLU A 18 0.00 5.76 -18.50
CA GLU A 18 0.26 6.57 -17.32
C GLU A 18 1.23 5.85 -16.39
N VAL A 19 2.38 6.47 -16.14
CA VAL A 19 3.35 5.96 -15.18
C VAL A 19 2.94 6.45 -13.80
N VAL A 20 2.25 5.58 -13.06
CA VAL A 20 1.93 5.80 -11.65
C VAL A 20 3.10 5.31 -10.81
N HIS A 21 3.70 6.21 -10.03
CA HIS A 21 4.86 5.89 -9.20
C HIS A 21 4.50 5.35 -7.82
N GLU A 22 3.36 5.78 -7.29
CA GLU A 22 2.95 5.52 -5.90
C GLU A 22 1.44 5.33 -5.85
N PHE A 23 1.01 4.47 -4.94
CA PHE A 23 -0.38 4.17 -4.69
C PHE A 23 -0.64 4.26 -3.19
N PHE A 24 -1.76 4.83 -2.79
CA PHE A 24 -2.31 4.59 -1.47
C PHE A 24 -3.11 3.30 -1.51
N VAL A 25 -2.79 2.37 -0.61
CA VAL A 25 -3.41 1.06 -0.50
C VAL A 25 -3.92 0.86 0.92
N THR A 26 -5.14 0.38 1.04
CA THR A 26 -5.74 -0.03 2.32
C THR A 26 -6.76 -1.14 2.10
N ARG A 27 -7.23 -1.75 3.19
CA ARG A 27 -8.36 -2.68 3.20
C ARG A 27 -9.45 -2.10 4.09
N SER A 28 -10.70 -2.47 3.82
CA SER A 28 -11.82 -2.12 4.70
C SER A 28 -12.04 -3.22 5.74
N PRO A 29 -12.16 -2.89 7.04
CA PRO A 29 -12.10 -1.55 7.61
C PRO A 29 -10.66 -1.02 7.78
N CYS A 30 -10.49 0.30 7.63
CA CYS A 30 -9.25 1.03 7.93
C CYS A 30 -9.49 1.87 9.19
N VAL A 31 -9.05 1.36 10.33
CA VAL A 31 -9.37 1.91 11.67
C VAL A 31 -8.21 2.72 12.22
N LEU A 32 -6.98 2.27 12.00
CA LEU A 32 -5.75 2.94 12.43
C LEU A 32 -5.15 3.75 11.27
N PRO A 33 -4.41 4.84 11.56
CA PRO A 33 -3.61 5.53 10.53
C PRO A 33 -2.67 4.58 9.78
N ASN A 34 -2.28 3.49 10.47
CA ASN A 34 -1.38 2.47 9.97
C ASN A 34 -2.02 1.39 9.08
N ASP A 35 -3.34 1.39 8.97
CA ASP A 35 -4.06 0.47 8.09
C ASP A 35 -3.99 0.89 6.61
N GLY A 36 -3.60 2.14 6.36
CA GLY A 36 -3.35 2.70 5.04
C GLY A 36 -1.87 2.95 4.79
N ARG A 37 -1.40 2.66 3.57
CA ARG A 37 0.01 2.81 3.19
C ARG A 37 0.15 3.46 1.83
N VAL A 38 1.09 4.40 1.70
CA VAL A 38 1.57 4.85 0.39
C VAL A 38 2.72 3.94 -0.02
N ILE A 39 2.54 3.19 -1.10
CA ILE A 39 3.47 2.15 -1.55
C ILE A 39 3.93 2.46 -2.98
N ARG A 40 5.21 2.21 -3.25
CA ARG A 40 5.80 2.42 -4.57
C ARG A 40 5.34 1.36 -5.58
N SER A 41 5.11 1.81 -6.80
CA SER A 41 4.78 0.96 -7.93
C SER A 41 6.02 0.44 -8.65
N VAL A 42 5.96 -0.82 -9.09
CA VAL A 42 6.91 -1.38 -10.04
C VAL A 42 6.55 -0.93 -11.46
N THR A 43 7.23 0.12 -11.93
CA THR A 43 6.98 0.72 -13.26
C THR A 43 7.84 0.15 -14.38
N ARG A 44 8.90 -0.60 -14.03
CA ARG A 44 9.88 -1.16 -14.97
C ARG A 44 10.23 -2.59 -14.58
N LYS A 45 10.66 -3.39 -15.56
CA LYS A 45 11.11 -4.76 -15.34
C LYS A 45 12.28 -4.78 -14.33
N PRO A 46 12.18 -5.54 -13.23
CA PRO A 46 13.32 -5.79 -12.36
C PRO A 46 14.49 -6.46 -13.12
N GLU A 47 15.72 -6.16 -12.73
CA GLU A 47 16.91 -6.66 -13.43
C GLU A 47 16.94 -8.19 -13.47
N MET A 48 16.70 -8.82 -12.33
CA MET A 48 16.70 -10.27 -12.14
C MET A 48 15.49 -10.99 -12.76
N MET A 49 14.45 -10.26 -13.19
CA MET A 49 13.23 -10.87 -13.73
C MET A 49 13.40 -11.24 -15.21
N PRO A 50 13.12 -12.50 -15.60
CA PRO A 50 13.08 -12.90 -17.01
C PRO A 50 12.09 -12.05 -17.81
N GLN A 51 12.40 -11.79 -19.08
CA GLN A 51 11.53 -10.98 -19.94
C GLN A 51 10.15 -11.63 -20.15
N GLU A 52 10.09 -12.96 -20.24
CA GLU A 52 8.84 -13.70 -20.38
C GLU A 52 7.93 -13.52 -19.16
N ASP A 53 8.50 -13.59 -17.96
CA ASP A 53 7.80 -13.37 -16.69
C ASP A 53 7.24 -11.94 -16.59
N TRP A 54 8.02 -10.95 -17.03
CA TRP A 54 7.57 -9.57 -17.10
C TRP A 54 6.42 -9.39 -18.10
N ASN A 55 6.51 -10.01 -19.27
CA ASN A 55 5.45 -9.95 -20.28
C ASN A 55 4.15 -10.55 -19.73
N ARG A 56 4.23 -11.74 -19.09
CA ARG A 56 3.08 -12.38 -18.43
C ARG A 56 2.42 -11.48 -17.39
N LEU A 57 3.21 -10.79 -16.54
CA LEU A 57 2.66 -9.84 -15.56
C LEU A 57 1.90 -8.68 -16.23
N ASN A 58 2.40 -8.18 -17.37
CA ASN A 58 1.77 -7.10 -18.11
C ASN A 58 0.55 -7.54 -18.94
N GLU A 59 0.41 -8.84 -19.21
CA GLU A 59 -0.73 -9.43 -19.92
C GLU A 59 -1.92 -9.72 -18.99
N LEU A 60 -1.73 -9.66 -17.67
CA LEU A 60 -2.81 -9.86 -16.71
C LEU A 60 -3.90 -8.77 -16.86
N PRO A 61 -5.19 -9.15 -16.74
CA PRO A 61 -6.28 -8.19 -16.80
C PRO A 61 -6.18 -7.16 -15.68
N PHE A 62 -6.73 -5.98 -15.91
CA PHE A 62 -6.82 -4.93 -14.90
C PHE A 62 -7.56 -5.41 -13.64
N GLY A 63 -7.07 -5.01 -12.47
CA GLY A 63 -7.77 -5.17 -11.20
C GLY A 63 -7.13 -6.08 -10.17
N ALA A 64 -5.90 -6.55 -10.40
CA ALA A 64 -5.13 -7.29 -9.40
C ALA A 64 -3.97 -6.45 -8.85
N VAL A 65 -3.73 -6.57 -7.54
CA VAL A 65 -2.55 -6.01 -6.86
C VAL A 65 -1.60 -7.15 -6.55
N ILE A 66 -0.37 -7.03 -7.04
CA ILE A 66 0.68 -8.04 -6.83
C ILE A 66 1.73 -7.43 -5.91
N PHE A 67 1.88 -8.02 -4.73
CA PHE A 67 2.84 -7.59 -3.74
C PHE A 67 4.22 -8.21 -4.00
N GLY A 68 5.27 -7.42 -3.78
CA GLY A 68 6.63 -7.94 -3.70
C GLY A 68 6.80 -8.87 -2.51
N ASN A 69 7.69 -9.86 -2.65
CA ASN A 69 8.03 -10.73 -1.53
C ASN A 69 8.73 -9.90 -0.43
N PRO A 70 8.43 -10.17 0.85
CA PRO A 70 9.13 -9.51 1.93
C PRO A 70 10.60 -9.94 1.96
N ASP A 71 11.45 -9.07 2.47
CA ASP A 71 12.82 -9.44 2.80
C ASP A 71 12.83 -10.47 3.94
N PRO A 72 13.85 -11.33 4.05
CA PRO A 72 13.92 -12.29 5.14
C PRO A 72 13.79 -11.61 6.51
N GLY A 73 12.87 -12.11 7.35
CA GLY A 73 12.59 -11.55 8.69
C GLY A 73 11.61 -10.38 8.72
N HIS A 74 11.06 -9.97 7.58
CA HIS A 74 10.04 -8.92 7.46
C HIS A 74 8.65 -9.50 7.21
N LYS A 75 7.62 -8.76 7.61
CA LYS A 75 6.21 -9.17 7.42
C LYS A 75 5.80 -8.97 5.97
N ALA A 76 4.81 -9.74 5.51
CA ALA A 76 4.26 -9.55 4.17
C ALA A 76 3.52 -8.20 4.10
N MET A 77 3.58 -7.53 2.94
CA MET A 77 2.89 -6.23 2.77
C MET A 77 1.38 -6.28 3.05
N PRO A 78 0.61 -7.31 2.66
CA PRO A 78 -0.80 -7.43 3.03
C PRO A 78 -1.04 -7.38 4.53
N GLU A 79 -0.21 -8.07 5.33
CA GLU A 79 -0.32 -8.08 6.79
C GLU A 79 -0.09 -6.68 7.38
N LEU A 80 0.77 -5.88 6.74
CA LEU A 80 1.05 -4.50 7.15
C LEU A 80 -0.03 -3.50 6.69
N ILE A 81 -1.06 -3.96 5.98
CA ILE A 81 -2.17 -3.16 5.46
C ILE A 81 -3.47 -3.68 6.08
N ALA A 82 -3.81 -3.14 7.25
CA ALA A 82 -5.00 -3.50 8.00
C ALA A 82 -5.11 -5.01 8.30
N ASP A 83 -4.00 -5.68 8.59
CA ASP A 83 -3.91 -7.12 8.86
C ASP A 83 -4.59 -7.98 7.77
N GLY A 84 -4.36 -7.62 6.50
CA GLY A 84 -4.88 -8.36 5.35
C GLY A 84 -4.04 -9.56 4.98
N ASP A 85 -4.61 -10.44 4.15
CA ASP A 85 -3.89 -11.56 3.54
C ASP A 85 -4.16 -11.66 2.03
N LEU A 86 -3.88 -12.82 1.44
CA LEU A 86 -4.06 -13.09 -0.01
C LEU A 86 -5.06 -14.22 -0.28
N ASP A 87 -5.99 -14.49 0.62
CA ASP A 87 -6.98 -15.57 0.48
C ASP A 87 -8.26 -15.17 -0.29
N GLY A 88 -8.37 -13.88 -0.64
CA GLY A 88 -9.55 -13.29 -1.28
C GLY A 88 -9.77 -11.81 -0.98
N ASP A 89 -8.94 -11.22 -0.11
CA ASP A 89 -9.02 -9.82 0.28
C ASP A 89 -9.03 -8.83 -0.89
N LEU A 90 -9.91 -7.83 -0.77
CA LEU A 90 -10.01 -6.71 -1.71
C LEU A 90 -9.34 -5.48 -1.13
N PHE A 91 -8.35 -4.97 -1.86
CA PHE A 91 -7.63 -3.76 -1.50
C PHE A 91 -8.22 -2.56 -2.23
N PHE A 92 -8.46 -1.48 -1.49
CA PHE A 92 -8.67 -0.16 -2.06
C PHE A 92 -7.33 0.39 -2.54
N VAL A 93 -7.27 0.85 -3.79
CA VAL A 93 -6.06 1.41 -4.41
C VAL A 93 -6.40 2.79 -4.96
N CYS A 94 -5.68 3.82 -4.52
CA CYS A 94 -5.81 5.19 -4.99
C CYS A 94 -4.49 5.70 -5.57
N TRP A 95 -4.56 6.30 -6.76
CA TRP A 95 -3.42 6.89 -7.47
C TRP A 95 -3.63 8.37 -7.80
N ASN A 96 -4.71 8.98 -7.31
CA ASN A 96 -4.99 10.38 -7.56
C ASN A 96 -3.92 11.24 -6.86
N ARG A 97 -3.15 11.99 -7.65
CA ARG A 97 -2.00 12.75 -7.14
C ARG A 97 -2.40 13.84 -6.15
N ASP A 98 -3.55 14.47 -6.34
CA ASP A 98 -4.04 15.53 -5.44
C ASP A 98 -4.41 14.94 -4.08
N ILE A 99 -4.96 13.73 -4.05
CA ILE A 99 -5.21 13.00 -2.80
C ILE A 99 -3.89 12.58 -2.15
N LEU A 100 -2.99 11.93 -2.92
CA LEU A 100 -1.73 11.40 -2.40
C LEU A 100 -0.83 12.48 -1.78
N GLN A 101 -0.78 13.69 -2.34
CA GLN A 101 0.01 14.80 -1.81
C GLN A 101 -0.42 15.25 -0.41
N ASN A 102 -1.65 14.96 -0.01
CA ASN A 102 -2.19 15.30 1.30
C ASN A 102 -2.08 14.16 2.32
N ILE A 103 -1.65 12.97 1.90
CA ILE A 103 -1.43 11.83 2.79
C ILE A 103 -0.02 11.93 3.35
N LYS A 104 0.11 11.88 4.69
CA LYS A 104 1.41 11.79 5.37
C LYS A 104 1.70 10.31 5.64
N PRO A 105 2.58 9.66 4.85
CA PRO A 105 2.90 8.26 5.08
C PRO A 105 3.70 8.13 6.38
N GLU A 106 3.30 7.18 7.22
CA GLU A 106 4.16 6.65 8.27
C GLU A 106 5.18 5.67 7.67
N ASP A 107 6.38 5.62 8.24
CA ASP A 107 7.38 4.64 7.84
C ASP A 107 6.89 3.23 8.12
N ILE A 108 7.20 2.29 7.21
CA ILE A 108 6.80 0.90 7.38
C ILE A 108 7.73 0.24 8.40
N ASP A 109 7.27 0.18 9.65
CA ASP A 109 7.95 -0.46 10.76
C ASP A 109 7.33 -1.82 11.06
N ASP A 110 8.00 -2.89 10.62
CA ASP A 110 7.56 -4.28 10.81
C ASP A 110 7.57 -4.71 12.28
N SER A 111 8.23 -3.94 13.16
CA SER A 111 8.36 -4.20 14.60
C SER A 111 7.08 -3.93 15.36
N LYS A 112 6.19 -3.08 14.81
CA LYS A 112 4.96 -2.66 15.49
C LYS A 112 3.82 -3.54 15.04
N SER A 113 3.29 -4.35 15.94
CA SER A 113 1.97 -4.97 15.74
C SER A 113 0.87 -3.95 16.07
N ALA A 114 -0.34 -4.14 15.53
CA ALA A 114 -1.50 -3.31 15.88
C ALA A 114 -1.79 -3.32 17.40
N GLU A 115 -1.32 -4.35 18.11
CA GLU A 115 -1.45 -4.50 19.57
C GLU A 115 -0.41 -3.66 20.36
N ASP A 116 0.68 -3.20 19.73
CA ASP A 116 1.75 -2.46 20.41
C ASP A 116 1.51 -0.93 20.49
N ILE A 117 0.42 -0.43 19.89
CA ILE A 117 0.10 1.01 19.81
C ILE A 117 -0.69 1.52 21.04
N ASP A 118 -0.89 0.70 22.07
CA ASP A 118 -1.47 1.18 23.36
C ASP A 118 -0.41 1.79 24.30
N GLY A 119 0.83 1.93 23.84
CA GLY A 119 2.00 2.32 24.64
C GLY A 119 2.61 3.67 24.29
N GLY A 120 1.82 4.75 24.26
CA GLY A 120 2.35 6.11 24.45
C GLY A 120 2.68 6.93 23.20
N GLU A 121 1.70 7.71 22.75
CA GLU A 121 1.86 9.15 22.53
C GLU A 121 0.48 9.78 22.74
N SER A 122 0.38 10.75 23.65
CA SER A 122 -0.86 11.48 23.92
C SER A 122 -1.21 12.33 22.70
N SER A 123 -1.90 11.74 21.73
CA SER A 123 -2.56 12.50 20.67
C SER A 123 -3.54 13.45 21.36
N SER A 124 -3.35 14.75 21.17
CA SER A 124 -4.24 15.75 21.72
C SER A 124 -5.61 15.56 21.07
N PHE A 125 -6.53 14.92 21.79
CA PHE A 125 -7.92 14.80 21.40
C PHE A 125 -8.42 16.21 21.07
N CYS A 126 -8.82 16.44 19.81
CA CYS A 126 -9.38 17.72 19.39
C CYS A 126 -10.91 17.57 19.43
N PRO A 127 -11.58 17.95 20.53
CA PRO A 127 -13.01 17.73 20.71
C PRO A 127 -13.87 18.43 19.65
N ASP A 128 -13.35 19.50 19.02
CA ASP A 128 -14.11 20.38 18.14
C ASP A 128 -13.78 20.19 16.65
N TRP A 129 -13.20 19.04 16.28
CA TRP A 129 -12.81 18.76 14.89
C TRP A 129 -14.01 18.81 13.93
N LEU A 130 -15.17 18.32 14.39
CA LEU A 130 -16.38 18.25 13.59
C LEU A 130 -16.95 19.64 13.29
N GLU A 131 -16.93 20.55 14.28
CA GLU A 131 -17.40 21.91 14.09
C GLU A 131 -16.45 22.73 13.20
N SER A 132 -15.15 22.45 13.27
CA SER A 132 -14.13 23.10 12.45
C SER A 132 -14.24 22.70 10.99
N ALA A 133 -14.54 21.43 10.71
CA ALA A 133 -14.74 20.91 9.35
C ALA A 133 -16.01 21.45 8.68
N GLN A 134 -17.03 21.83 9.46
CA GLN A 134 -18.31 22.35 8.93
C GLN A 134 -18.28 23.84 8.57
N LYS A 135 -17.22 24.57 8.93
CA LYS A 135 -17.08 26.01 8.69
C LYS A 135 -16.19 26.37 7.48
N MET A 136 -15.69 25.37 6.74
CA MET A 136 -15.05 25.53 5.43
C MET A 136 -16.07 25.35 4.31
#